data_AF-A0A2S1GZB6-F1
#
_entry.id   AF-A0A2S1GZB6-F1
#
_cell.length_a   1.000
_cell.length_b   1.000
_cell.length_c   1.000
_cell.angle_alpha   90.00
_cell.angle_beta   90.00
_cell.angle_gamma   90.00
#
_symmetry.space_group_name_H-M   'P 1'
#
loop_
_entity.id
_entity.type
_entity.pdbx_description
1 polymer ?
#
loop_
_entity_poly.entity_id
_entity_poly.type
_entity_poly.pdbx_seq_one_letter_code
_entity_poly.pdbx_strand_id
1 'polypeptide(L)'
;MGVLQNWEQWTSFLGQQVSEAKDSGMPKKVIEQAAVHIGEYLAKNVDPQNEQERVLSDLWSVAEKDEKQAIASCVMKLVQHKTTN
;
A
#
# COMPACT_ATOMS: atom_id res chain seq x y z
N MET A 1 13.64 1.56 17.87
CA MET A 1 12.36 0.83 17.86
C MET A 1 11.33 1.75 17.24
N GLY A 2 10.80 1.49 16.04
CA GLY A 2 9.74 2.35 15.51
C GLY A 2 9.39 2.18 14.03
N VAL A 3 10.32 1.77 13.18
CA VAL A 3 10.09 1.81 11.72
C VAL A 3 9.40 0.56 11.16
N LEU A 4 9.81 -0.63 11.63
CA LEU A 4 9.07 -1.88 11.33
C LEU A 4 7.62 -1.78 11.80
N GLN A 5 7.38 -1.07 12.90
CA GLN A 5 6.06 -0.85 13.46
C GLN A 5 5.20 0.05 12.57
N ASN A 6 5.78 1.11 11.98
CA ASN A 6 5.07 2.01 11.07
C ASN A 6 4.67 1.33 9.75
N TRP A 7 5.56 0.54 9.16
CA TRP A 7 5.26 -0.21 7.94
C TRP A 7 4.19 -1.29 8.18
N GLU A 8 4.32 -2.06 9.26
CA GLU A 8 3.34 -3.10 9.61
C GLU A 8 1.98 -2.53 10.01
N GLN A 9 1.94 -1.41 10.71
CA GLN A 9 0.69 -0.72 11.04
C GLN A 9 0.02 -0.18 9.79
N TRP A 10 0.78 0.47 8.89
CA TRP A 10 0.24 0.98 7.65
C TRP A 10 -0.28 -0.14 6.75
N THR A 11 0.49 -1.23 6.58
CA THR A 11 0.04 -2.39 5.80
C THR A 11 -1.18 -3.06 6.42
N SER A 12 -1.25 -3.24 7.74
CA SER A 12 -2.45 -3.74 8.41
C SER A 12 -3.67 -2.85 8.18
N PHE A 13 -3.51 -1.53 8.31
CA PHE A 13 -4.57 -0.55 8.06
C PHE A 13 -5.06 -0.64 6.61
N LEU A 14 -4.13 -0.68 5.66
CA LEU A 14 -4.46 -0.82 4.24
C LEU A 14 -5.20 -2.14 3.99
N GLY A 15 -4.72 -3.25 4.56
CA GLY A 15 -5.34 -4.57 4.43
C GLY A 15 -6.77 -4.62 4.96
N GLN A 16 -7.02 -4.00 6.10
CA GLN A 16 -8.36 -3.95 6.70
C GLN A 16 -9.34 -3.14 5.85
N GLN A 17 -8.97 -1.90 5.47
CA GLN A 17 -9.78 -1.06 4.58
C GLN A 17 -10.10 -1.75 3.26
N VAL A 18 -9.12 -2.48 2.74
CA VAL A 18 -9.21 -3.22 1.49
C VAL A 18 -10.12 -4.44 1.62
N SER A 19 -10.03 -5.17 2.73
CA SER A 19 -10.91 -6.31 3.01
C SER A 19 -12.36 -5.85 3.09
N GLU A 20 -12.61 -4.78 3.86
CA GLU A 20 -13.94 -4.18 4.01
C GLU A 20 -14.52 -3.71 2.66
N ALA A 21 -13.70 -3.10 1.81
CA ALA A 21 -14.12 -2.66 0.48
C ALA A 21 -14.29 -3.82 -0.53
N LYS A 22 -13.55 -4.92 -0.39
CA LYS A 22 -13.67 -6.13 -1.22
C LYS A 22 -14.96 -6.88 -0.92
N ASP A 23 -15.36 -6.95 0.35
CA ASP A 23 -16.62 -7.57 0.79
C ASP A 23 -17.84 -6.85 0.21
N SER A 24 -17.70 -5.57 -0.15
CA SER A 24 -18.71 -4.78 -0.85
C SER A 24 -18.80 -5.06 -2.37
N GLY A 25 -17.99 -5.98 -2.92
CA GLY A 25 -18.08 -6.45 -4.30
C GLY A 25 -17.50 -5.52 -5.38
N MET A 26 -16.69 -4.52 -5.02
CA MET A 26 -16.16 -3.50 -5.95
C MET A 26 -14.62 -3.52 -6.09
N PRO A 27 -14.01 -4.57 -6.66
CA PRO A 27 -12.55 -4.78 -6.65
C PRO A 27 -11.73 -3.66 -7.32
N LYS A 28 -12.23 -3.06 -8.40
CA LYS A 28 -11.54 -1.93 -9.06
C LYS A 28 -11.43 -0.69 -8.18
N LYS A 29 -12.50 -0.38 -7.48
CA LYS A 29 -12.58 0.81 -6.60
C LYS A 29 -11.64 0.66 -5.40
N VAL A 30 -11.48 -0.58 -4.91
CA VAL A 30 -10.52 -0.88 -3.85
C VAL A 30 -9.08 -0.64 -4.29
N ILE A 31 -8.71 -1.07 -5.51
CA ILE A 31 -7.35 -0.85 -6.04
C ILE A 31 -7.06 0.65 -6.19
N GLU A 32 -8.03 1.43 -6.68
CA GLU A 32 -7.89 2.88 -6.80
C GLU A 32 -7.73 3.55 -5.42
N GLN A 33 -8.54 3.16 -4.43
CA GLN A 33 -8.42 3.68 -3.07
C GLN A 33 -7.09 3.30 -2.41
N ALA A 34 -6.63 2.07 -2.62
CA ALA A 34 -5.32 1.63 -2.13
C ALA A 34 -4.20 2.45 -2.77
N ALA A 35 -4.27 2.72 -4.08
CA ALA A 35 -3.29 3.55 -4.77
C ALA A 35 -3.23 4.98 -4.21
N VAL A 36 -4.39 5.57 -3.90
CA VAL A 36 -4.46 6.89 -3.26
C VAL A 36 -3.79 6.86 -1.89
N HIS A 37 -4.13 5.88 -1.04
CA HIS A 37 -3.53 5.77 0.30
C HIS A 37 -2.03 5.49 0.29
N ILE A 38 -1.54 4.70 -0.68
CA ILE A 38 -0.11 4.50 -0.88
C ILE A 38 0.57 5.81 -1.25
N GLY A 39 0.00 6.56 -2.20
CA GLY A 39 0.51 7.87 -2.58
C GLY A 39 0.51 8.86 -1.41
N GLU A 40 -0.56 8.91 -0.61
CA GLU A 40 -0.66 9.76 0.58
C GLU A 40 0.36 9.36 1.66
N TYR A 41 0.56 8.06 1.88
CA TYR A 41 1.53 7.56 2.85
C TYR A 41 2.97 7.91 2.44
N LEU A 42 3.33 7.68 1.17
CA LEU A 42 4.64 8.04 0.64
C LEU A 42 4.85 9.55 0.60
N ALA A 43 3.81 10.34 0.31
CA ALA A 43 3.88 11.79 0.33
C ALA A 43 4.04 12.37 1.75
N LYS A 44 3.49 11.70 2.77
CA LYS A 44 3.67 12.10 4.18
C LYS A 44 4.99 11.60 4.77
N ASN A 45 5.48 10.44 4.35
CA ASN A 45 6.74 9.86 4.79
C ASN A 45 7.83 10.08 3.73
N VAL A 46 8.20 11.35 3.54
CA VAL A 46 9.19 11.81 2.54
C VAL A 46 10.60 11.28 2.83
N ASP A 47 10.88 10.88 4.07
CA ASP A 47 12.15 10.28 4.45
C ASP A 47 11.95 8.78 4.75
N PRO A 48 12.18 7.89 3.76
CA PRO A 48 11.99 6.45 3.95
C PRO A 48 12.99 5.96 4.99
N GLN A 49 12.49 5.58 6.16
CA GLN A 49 13.32 5.21 7.31
C GLN A 49 13.76 3.73 7.26
N ASN A 50 13.24 2.95 6.31
CA ASN A 50 13.63 1.56 6.06
C ASN A 50 13.77 1.27 4.55
N GLU A 51 14.43 0.17 4.22
CA GLU A 51 14.68 -0.22 2.83
C GLU A 51 13.40 -0.58 2.07
N GLN A 52 12.35 -1.09 2.74
CA GLN A 52 11.09 -1.46 2.09
C GLN A 52 10.30 -0.24 1.59
N GLU A 53 10.15 0.77 2.44
CA GLU A 53 9.55 2.07 2.13
C GLU A 53 10.35 2.80 1.06
N ARG A 54 11.68 2.71 1.12
CA ARG A 54 12.56 3.32 0.13
C ARG A 54 12.34 2.72 -1.26
N VAL A 55 12.35 1.39 -1.36
CA VAL A 55 12.11 0.70 -2.64
C VAL A 55 10.71 1.00 -3.17
N LEU A 56 9.69 1.02 -2.29
CA LEU A 56 8.34 1.37 -2.72
C LEU A 56 8.26 2.82 -3.21
N SER A 57 8.90 3.75 -2.50
CA SER A 57 8.95 5.18 -2.85
C SER A 57 9.66 5.41 -4.18
N ASP A 58 10.82 4.79 -4.37
CA ASP A 58 11.60 4.88 -5.59
C ASP A 58 10.79 4.35 -6.78
N LEU A 59 10.18 3.17 -6.65
CA LEU A 59 9.29 2.60 -7.68
C LEU A 59 8.07 3.48 -7.97
N TRP A 60 7.44 4.03 -6.92
CA TRP A 60 6.28 4.90 -7.06
C TRP A 60 6.63 6.25 -7.69
N SER A 61 7.83 6.77 -7.44
CA SER A 61 8.29 8.06 -7.96
C SER A 61 8.46 8.03 -9.49
N VAL A 62 8.90 6.89 -10.05
CA VAL A 62 9.14 6.71 -11.49
C VAL A 62 7.93 6.12 -12.22
N ALA A 63 6.96 5.56 -11.50
CA ALA A 63 5.80 4.90 -12.10
C ALA A 63 4.77 5.87 -12.67
N GLU A 64 4.24 5.54 -13.84
CA GLU A 64 3.08 6.20 -14.45
C GLU A 64 1.76 5.77 -13.78
N LYS A 65 0.63 6.37 -14.20
CA LYS A 65 -0.67 6.16 -13.55
C LYS A 65 -1.08 4.68 -13.51
N ASP A 66 -0.92 3.97 -14.63
CA ASP A 66 -1.30 2.57 -14.75
C ASP A 66 -0.34 1.66 -13.95
N GLU A 67 0.95 2.00 -13.91
CA GLU A 67 1.96 1.30 -13.14
C GLU A 67 1.76 1.48 -11.63
N LYS A 68 1.40 2.69 -11.18
CA LYS A 68 1.01 2.96 -9.79
C LYS A 68 -0.20 2.11 -9.39
N GLN A 69 -1.17 1.95 -10.28
CA GLN A 69 -2.33 1.09 -10.05
C GLN A 69 -1.92 -0.39 -9.94
N ALA A 70 -0.95 -0.84 -10.74
CA ALA A 70 -0.38 -2.17 -10.65
C ALA A 70 0.41 -2.39 -9.35
N ILE A 71 1.26 -1.44 -8.95
CA ILE A 71 2.00 -1.45 -7.67
C ILE A 71 1.01 -1.53 -6.51
N ALA A 72 -0.04 -0.70 -6.52
CA ALA A 72 -1.08 -0.74 -5.51
C ALA A 72 -1.77 -2.10 -5.45
N SER A 73 -2.10 -2.70 -6.59
CA SER A 73 -2.66 -4.05 -6.64
C SER A 73 -1.70 -5.11 -6.10
N CYS A 74 -0.39 -4.99 -6.32
CA CYS A 74 0.61 -5.91 -5.78
C CYS A 74 0.73 -5.77 -4.27
N VAL A 75 0.83 -4.55 -3.75
CA VAL A 75 0.87 -4.26 -2.30
C VAL A 75 -0.37 -4.81 -1.62
N MET A 76 -1.56 -4.60 -2.19
CA MET A 76 -2.81 -5.18 -1.68
C MET A 76 -2.77 -6.70 -1.55
N LYS A 77 -2.32 -7.38 -2.60
CA LYS A 77 -2.21 -8.84 -2.61
C LYS A 77 -1.19 -9.33 -1.60
N LEU A 78 -0.06 -8.63 -1.47
CA LEU A 78 0.98 -8.90 -0.48
C LEU A 78 0.42 -8.81 0.94
N VAL A 79 -0.33 -7.74 1.25
CA VAL A 79 -0.95 -7.52 2.55
C VAL A 79 -1.99 -8.59 2.86
N GLN A 80 -2.91 -8.89 1.93
CA GLN A 80 -3.89 -9.97 2.10
C GLN A 80 -3.21 -11.32 2.40
N HIS A 81 -2.11 -11.62 1.72
CA HIS A 81 -1.35 -12.85 1.97
C HIS A 81 -0.69 -12.86 3.36
N LYS A 82 -0.19 -11.70 3.82
CA LYS A 82 0.43 -11.55 5.14
C LYS A 82 -0.57 -11.63 6.30
N THR A 83 -1.84 -11.23 6.10
CA THR A 83 -2.87 -11.31 7.14
C THR A 83 -3.48 -12.71 7.27
N THR A 84 -3.32 -13.56 6.25
CA THR A 84 -3.93 -14.91 6.20
C THR A 84 -3.02 -16.00 6.79
N ASN A 85 -1.74 -15.71 7.05
CA ASN A 85 -0.76 -16.60 7.68
C ASN A 85 -0.26 -16.03 9.01
#